data_AF-A0A6A1VRW0-F1
#
_entry.id   AF-A0A6A1VRW0-F1
#
_cell.length_a   1.000
_cell.length_b   1.000
_cell.length_c   1.000
_cell.angle_alpha   90.00
_cell.angle_beta   90.00
_cell.angle_gamma   90.00
#
_symmetry.space_group_name_H-M   'P 1'
#
loop_
_entity.id
_entity.type
_entity.pdbx_description
1 polymer ?
#
loop_
_entity_poly.entity_id
_entity_poly.type
_entity_poly.pdbx_seq_one_letter_code
_entity_poly.pdbx_strand_id
1 'polypeptide(L)'
;MDFINVLKKKHAAGTYKEMVLYIGACESGSVFEGVMPKYLNVYITTASNAQESSWGTYCPGMEPPPPPEYITCFGDLYSVAWMEDSETHNLKKDTVEQQYQSVKNRTSNFNNYNAGSHYKRSENGSEKKREIVKQITETMSHRAHLDGSMELIGAFLYGPQKGSSILNSVREPGMSLVDDWGCLKSTWRKLAWLLVMATTQANGIPSNRGYSA
;
A
#
# COMPACT_ATOMS: atom_id res chain seq x y z
N MET A 1 7.78 -16.11 5.47
CA MET A 1 7.55 -14.65 5.60
C MET A 1 8.09 -14.15 6.94
N ASP A 2 8.79 -13.02 6.96
CA ASP A 2 9.56 -12.56 8.13
C ASP A 2 8.67 -12.21 9.32
N PHE A 3 7.59 -11.45 9.08
CA PHE A 3 6.66 -11.03 10.12
C PHE A 3 6.00 -12.22 10.83
N ILE A 4 5.48 -13.19 10.07
CA ILE A 4 4.88 -14.42 10.61
C ILE A 4 5.91 -15.25 11.39
N ASN A 5 7.18 -15.27 10.94
CA ASN A 5 8.25 -15.95 11.68
C ASN A 5 8.53 -15.29 13.04
N VAL A 6 8.43 -13.96 13.14
CA VAL A 6 8.54 -13.24 14.41
C VAL A 6 7.37 -13.60 15.33
N LEU A 7 6.13 -13.67 14.82
CA LEU A 7 4.97 -14.09 15.61
C LEU A 7 5.11 -15.52 16.15
N LYS A 8 5.60 -16.45 15.31
CA LYS A 8 5.93 -17.83 15.74
C LYS A 8 6.96 -17.85 16.86
N LYS A 9 8.05 -17.07 16.74
CA LYS A 9 9.07 -16.95 17.80
C LYS A 9 8.49 -16.36 19.09
N LYS A 10 7.66 -15.33 18.98
CA LYS A 10 7.00 -14.68 20.12
C LYS A 10 6.05 -15.64 20.84
N HIS A 11 5.32 -16.47 20.09
CA HIS A 11 4.46 -17.52 20.64
C HIS A 11 5.25 -18.62 21.34
N ALA A 12 6.32 -19.12 20.69
CA ALA A 12 7.19 -20.14 21.26
C ALA A 12 7.87 -19.69 22.57
N ALA A 13 8.08 -18.39 22.75
CA ALA A 13 8.58 -17.83 24.00
C ALA A 13 7.55 -17.83 25.15
N GLY A 14 6.26 -18.09 24.88
CA GLY A 14 5.21 -18.13 25.92
C GLY A 14 4.98 -16.80 26.63
N THR A 15 5.30 -15.67 25.99
CA THR A 15 5.33 -14.34 26.63
C THR A 15 4.08 -13.49 26.37
N TYR A 16 2.98 -14.11 25.95
CA TYR A 16 1.65 -13.51 25.90
C TYR A 16 0.59 -14.60 26.05
N LYS A 17 -0.59 -14.23 26.55
CA LYS A 17 -1.76 -15.11 26.60
C LYS A 17 -2.50 -15.07 25.27
N GLU A 18 -2.91 -13.87 24.87
CA GLU A 18 -3.61 -13.55 23.63
C GLU A 18 -3.02 -12.25 23.06
N MET A 19 -3.03 -12.09 21.74
CA MET A 19 -2.54 -10.89 21.05
C MET A 19 -3.57 -10.45 20.02
N VAL A 20 -3.76 -9.14 19.87
CA VAL A 20 -4.58 -8.56 18.80
C VAL A 20 -3.70 -7.67 17.93
N LEU A 21 -3.83 -7.80 16.61
CA LEU A 21 -3.11 -6.99 15.62
C LEU A 21 -4.10 -6.27 14.71
N TYR A 22 -3.96 -4.94 14.61
CA TYR A 22 -4.72 -4.08 13.70
C TYR A 22 -3.77 -3.62 12.60
N ILE A 23 -4.10 -3.89 11.34
CA ILE A 23 -3.18 -3.65 10.21
C ILE A 23 -3.85 -2.74 9.18
N GLY A 24 -3.44 -1.47 9.17
CA GLY A 24 -3.84 -0.48 8.18
C GLY A 24 -2.87 -0.40 7.01
N ALA A 25 -3.20 -1.04 5.89
CA ALA A 25 -2.45 -0.93 4.63
C ALA A 25 -3.33 -1.37 3.45
N CYS A 26 -2.92 -1.01 2.23
CA CYS A 26 -3.46 -1.64 1.01
C CYS A 26 -3.06 -3.12 0.96
N GLU A 27 -3.95 -3.96 0.41
CA GLU A 27 -3.77 -5.41 0.27
C GLU A 27 -3.35 -6.10 1.57
N SER A 28 -3.74 -5.56 2.73
CA SER A 28 -3.23 -5.94 4.05
C SER A 28 -3.56 -7.38 4.43
N GLY A 29 -4.64 -7.94 3.87
CA GLY A 29 -4.96 -9.37 3.98
C GLY A 29 -3.86 -10.29 3.44
N SER A 30 -3.12 -9.86 2.41
CA SER A 30 -2.08 -10.67 1.75
C SER A 30 -0.91 -11.02 2.67
N VAL A 31 -0.72 -10.28 3.76
CA VAL A 31 0.31 -10.52 4.78
C VAL A 31 0.03 -11.81 5.56
N PHE A 32 -1.24 -12.20 5.68
CA PHE A 32 -1.70 -13.29 6.56
C PHE A 32 -2.34 -14.45 5.81
N GLU A 33 -2.96 -14.18 4.67
CA GLU A 33 -3.68 -15.17 3.88
C GLU A 33 -2.76 -16.32 3.43
N GLY A 34 -3.20 -17.55 3.65
CA GLY A 34 -2.45 -18.78 3.37
C GLY A 34 -1.17 -19.00 4.18
N VAL A 35 -0.76 -18.08 5.06
CA VAL A 35 0.51 -18.18 5.82
C VAL A 35 0.35 -18.13 7.33
N MET A 36 -0.72 -17.52 7.86
CA MET A 36 -0.93 -17.34 9.29
C MET A 36 -1.43 -18.63 9.97
N PRO A 37 -0.67 -19.22 10.93
CA PRO A 37 -1.12 -20.39 11.65
C PRO A 37 -2.20 -20.06 12.69
N LYS A 38 -3.21 -20.94 12.83
CA LYS A 38 -4.33 -20.76 13.76
C LYS A 38 -3.97 -20.96 15.24
N TYR A 39 -2.87 -21.65 15.55
CA TYR A 39 -2.48 -22.00 16.93
C TYR A 39 -1.78 -20.87 17.71
N LEU A 40 -1.54 -19.70 17.08
CA LEU A 40 -0.73 -18.66 17.70
C LEU A 40 -1.50 -17.83 18.76
N ASN A 41 -2.81 -17.99 18.95
CA ASN A 41 -3.61 -17.11 19.84
C ASN A 41 -3.47 -15.62 19.47
N VAL A 42 -3.42 -15.33 18.17
CA VAL A 42 -3.37 -13.97 17.63
C VAL A 42 -4.63 -13.73 16.83
N TYR A 43 -5.41 -12.73 17.21
CA TYR A 43 -6.53 -12.21 16.41
C TYR A 43 -6.05 -11.05 15.55
N ILE A 44 -6.44 -11.03 14.28
CA ILE A 44 -5.95 -10.05 13.31
C ILE A 44 -7.16 -9.40 12.64
N THR A 45 -7.14 -8.08 12.57
CA THR A 45 -8.04 -7.31 11.71
C THR A 45 -7.21 -6.52 10.70
N THR A 46 -7.70 -6.47 9.47
CA THR A 46 -7.01 -5.82 8.34
C THR A 46 -7.94 -4.78 7.73
N ALA A 47 -7.35 -3.68 7.24
CA ALA A 47 -8.10 -2.63 6.55
C ALA A 47 -8.71 -3.08 5.22
N SER A 48 -8.12 -4.10 4.61
CA SER A 48 -8.41 -4.59 3.27
C SER A 48 -8.18 -6.10 3.18
N ASN A 49 -8.83 -6.73 2.20
CA ASN A 49 -8.49 -8.09 1.77
C ASN A 49 -7.14 -8.11 1.01
N ALA A 50 -6.74 -9.25 0.41
CA ALA A 50 -5.46 -9.36 -0.30
C ALA A 50 -5.39 -8.69 -1.69
N GLN A 51 -6.49 -8.07 -2.15
CA GLN A 51 -6.66 -7.57 -3.51
C GLN A 51 -7.20 -6.13 -3.59
N GLU A 52 -7.59 -5.54 -2.46
CA GLU A 52 -8.18 -4.20 -2.43
C GLU A 52 -7.30 -3.18 -1.69
N SER A 53 -7.40 -1.94 -2.12
CA SER A 53 -6.76 -0.81 -1.46
C SER A 53 -7.41 -0.48 -0.12
N SER A 54 -6.62 0.05 0.81
CA SER A 54 -7.13 0.86 1.92
C SER A 54 -7.33 2.30 1.46
N TRP A 55 -8.06 3.09 2.23
CA TRP A 55 -8.49 4.44 1.84
C TRP A 55 -8.13 5.48 2.88
N GLY A 56 -7.72 6.66 2.40
CA GLY A 56 -7.68 7.87 3.20
C GLY A 56 -9.09 8.40 3.48
N THR A 57 -9.26 9.09 4.60
CA THR A 57 -10.49 9.81 4.97
C THR A 57 -10.14 11.21 5.47
N TYR A 58 -11.16 12.07 5.59
CA TYR A 58 -10.99 13.47 5.98
C TYR A 58 -9.98 14.19 5.07
N CYS A 59 -10.15 13.97 3.75
CA CYS A 59 -9.32 14.57 2.72
C CYS A 59 -9.99 15.84 2.16
N PRO A 60 -9.21 16.78 1.57
CA PRO A 60 -9.78 17.92 0.86
C PRO A 60 -10.76 17.45 -0.23
N GLY A 61 -12.00 17.95 -0.19
CA GLY A 61 -13.06 17.57 -1.13
C GLY A 61 -13.91 16.36 -0.73
N MET A 62 -13.62 15.73 0.42
CA MET A 62 -14.51 14.74 1.05
C MET A 62 -15.42 15.40 2.09
N GLU A 63 -16.44 14.68 2.55
CA GLU A 63 -17.29 15.09 3.67
C GLU A 63 -17.11 14.10 4.85
N PRO A 64 -16.74 14.57 6.05
CA PRO A 64 -16.32 15.94 6.36
C PRO A 64 -14.90 16.24 5.83
N PRO A 65 -14.62 17.46 5.34
CA PRO A 65 -13.29 17.86 4.91
C PRO A 65 -12.41 18.28 6.11
N PRO A 66 -11.08 18.27 5.94
CA PRO A 66 -10.19 18.93 6.89
C PRO A 66 -10.32 20.47 6.78
N PRO A 67 -9.80 21.24 7.76
CA PRO A 67 -9.78 22.70 7.67
C PRO A 67 -9.10 23.18 6.36
N PRO A 68 -9.57 24.26 5.71
CA PRO A 68 -9.18 24.63 4.35
C PRO A 68 -7.68 24.89 4.12
N GLU A 69 -6.93 25.18 5.18
CA GLU A 69 -5.49 25.39 5.16
C GLU A 69 -4.70 24.09 4.93
N TYR A 70 -5.32 22.92 5.15
CA TYR A 70 -4.70 21.61 4.93
C TYR A 70 -5.03 21.05 3.56
N ILE A 71 -3.99 20.63 2.84
CA ILE A 71 -4.07 20.01 1.51
C ILE A 71 -3.81 18.50 1.54
N THR A 72 -3.97 17.87 2.69
CA THR A 72 -3.70 16.44 2.94
C THR A 72 -4.87 15.79 3.69
N CYS A 73 -4.95 14.47 3.65
CA CYS A 73 -5.90 13.70 4.45
C CYS A 73 -5.47 13.67 5.92
N PHE A 74 -6.43 13.67 6.85
CA PHE A 74 -6.16 13.62 8.29
C PHE A 74 -6.16 12.21 8.87
N GLY A 75 -6.64 11.20 8.13
CA GLY A 75 -6.56 9.83 8.59
C GLY A 75 -6.77 8.80 7.49
N ASP A 76 -6.64 7.54 7.89
CA ASP A 76 -7.02 6.38 7.10
C ASP A 76 -8.39 5.87 7.57
N LEU A 77 -9.28 5.53 6.64
CA LEU A 77 -10.67 5.18 6.93
C LEU A 77 -10.79 4.03 7.94
N TYR A 78 -10.00 2.96 7.77
CA TYR A 78 -9.96 1.86 8.73
C TYR A 78 -9.46 2.31 10.10
N SER A 79 -8.36 3.07 10.14
CA SER A 79 -7.73 3.51 11.38
C SER A 79 -8.67 4.42 12.18
N VAL A 80 -9.24 5.42 11.53
CA VAL A 80 -10.24 6.31 12.12
C VAL A 80 -11.46 5.54 12.57
N ALA A 81 -11.93 4.57 11.78
CA ALA A 81 -13.11 3.78 12.11
C ALA A 81 -12.97 3.05 13.44
N TRP A 82 -11.88 2.32 13.69
CA TRP A 82 -11.72 1.58 14.94
C TRP A 82 -11.37 2.50 16.12
N MET A 83 -10.62 3.59 15.89
CA MET A 83 -10.26 4.54 16.95
C MET A 83 -11.50 5.30 17.46
N GLU A 84 -12.31 5.86 16.58
CA GLU A 84 -13.54 6.59 16.96
C GLU A 84 -14.60 5.66 17.57
N ASP A 85 -14.69 4.41 17.08
CA ASP A 85 -15.53 3.38 17.68
C ASP A 85 -15.09 3.10 19.13
N SER A 86 -13.78 2.93 19.37
CA SER A 86 -13.22 2.72 20.72
C SER A 86 -13.38 3.91 21.68
N GLU A 87 -13.42 5.14 21.18
CA GLU A 87 -13.63 6.35 22.01
C GLU A 87 -15.09 6.53 22.44
N THR A 88 -16.03 6.05 21.62
CA THR A 88 -17.47 6.26 21.83
C THR A 88 -18.14 5.11 22.59
N HIS A 89 -17.55 3.91 22.56
CA HIS A 89 -18.10 2.68 23.11
C HIS A 89 -17.46 2.27 24.44
N ASN A 90 -18.11 1.34 25.17
CA ASN A 90 -17.58 0.85 26.44
C ASN A 90 -16.75 -0.40 26.21
N LEU A 91 -15.43 -0.22 26.15
CA LEU A 91 -14.45 -1.29 25.91
C LEU A 91 -14.49 -2.45 26.92
N LYS A 92 -15.16 -2.30 28.08
CA LYS A 92 -15.36 -3.40 29.03
C LYS A 92 -16.56 -4.29 28.69
N LYS A 93 -17.47 -3.80 27.85
CA LYS A 93 -18.67 -4.49 27.40
C LYS A 93 -18.53 -4.98 25.95
N ASP A 94 -17.94 -4.15 25.11
CA ASP A 94 -17.82 -4.41 23.68
C ASP A 94 -16.65 -5.35 23.40
N THR A 95 -16.91 -6.35 22.58
CA THR A 95 -15.93 -7.35 22.16
C THR A 95 -15.18 -6.89 20.92
N VAL A 96 -13.98 -7.43 20.72
CA VAL A 96 -13.19 -7.18 19.50
C VAL A 96 -13.95 -7.61 18.23
N GLU A 97 -14.78 -8.65 18.30
CA GLU A 97 -15.61 -9.09 17.18
C GLU A 97 -16.71 -8.08 16.85
N GLN A 98 -17.37 -7.50 17.85
CA GLN A 98 -18.37 -6.45 17.62
C GLN A 98 -17.73 -5.22 16.98
N GLN A 99 -16.56 -4.81 17.47
CA GLN A 99 -15.81 -3.72 16.84
C GLN A 99 -15.44 -4.08 15.40
N TYR A 100 -14.96 -5.30 15.12
CA TYR A 100 -14.64 -5.74 13.77
C TYR A 100 -15.85 -5.58 12.83
N GLN A 101 -17.05 -5.98 13.25
CA GLN A 101 -18.27 -5.81 12.44
C GLN A 101 -18.64 -4.34 12.24
N SER A 102 -18.53 -3.50 13.27
CA SER A 102 -18.76 -2.04 13.20
C SER A 102 -17.81 -1.39 12.19
N VAL A 103 -16.52 -1.65 12.34
CA VAL A 103 -15.45 -1.14 11.46
C VAL A 103 -15.65 -1.64 10.04
N LYS A 104 -15.88 -2.95 9.85
CA LYS A 104 -16.12 -3.54 8.54
C LYS A 104 -17.31 -2.89 7.84
N ASN A 105 -18.39 -2.60 8.56
CA ASN A 105 -19.55 -1.93 7.98
C ASN A 105 -19.20 -0.51 7.52
N ARG A 106 -18.50 0.27 8.36
CA ARG A 106 -18.04 1.64 8.02
C ARG A 106 -17.03 1.66 6.86
N THR A 107 -16.15 0.67 6.77
CA THR A 107 -15.15 0.57 5.71
C THR A 107 -15.65 -0.17 4.47
N SER A 108 -16.82 -0.81 4.54
CA SER A 108 -17.41 -1.51 3.40
C SER A 108 -17.83 -0.51 2.33
N ASN A 109 -17.54 -0.84 1.07
CA ASN A 109 -17.71 -0.02 -0.13
C ASN A 109 -19.18 0.27 -0.49
N PHE A 110 -20.08 0.52 0.48
CA PHE A 110 -21.41 1.04 0.20
C PHE A 110 -21.30 2.49 -0.32
N ASN A 111 -21.26 2.61 -1.65
CA ASN A 111 -21.65 3.80 -2.44
C ASN A 111 -20.90 5.13 -2.24
N ASN A 112 -19.77 5.21 -1.55
CA ASN A 112 -19.15 6.50 -1.23
C ASN A 112 -17.91 6.91 -2.05
N TYR A 113 -17.55 6.23 -3.14
CA TYR A 113 -16.49 6.72 -4.03
C TYR A 113 -17.02 7.69 -5.09
N ASN A 114 -17.74 8.72 -4.65
CA ASN A 114 -17.73 10.01 -5.33
C ASN A 114 -16.43 10.78 -5.02
N ALA A 115 -15.31 10.08 -4.79
CA ALA A 115 -13.98 10.67 -4.85
C ALA A 115 -13.63 10.95 -6.33
N GLY A 116 -14.48 11.77 -6.96
CA GLY A 116 -14.29 12.27 -8.29
C GLY A 116 -13.03 13.13 -8.34
N SER A 117 -12.35 13.04 -9.48
CA SER A 117 -11.20 13.81 -9.94
C SER A 117 -11.49 15.32 -10.04
N HIS A 118 -12.03 15.94 -9.00
CA HIS A 118 -12.52 17.31 -9.04
C HIS A 118 -11.35 18.30 -9.07
N TYR A 119 -11.20 18.91 -10.24
CA TYR A 119 -10.27 20.00 -10.51
C TYR A 119 -10.63 21.23 -9.67
N LYS A 120 -9.80 21.56 -8.67
CA LYS A 120 -9.86 22.87 -8.00
C LYS A 120 -8.94 23.84 -8.72
N ARG A 121 -9.51 24.84 -9.41
CA ARG A 121 -8.76 25.93 -10.03
C ARG A 121 -8.14 26.79 -8.93
N SER A 122 -6.83 26.70 -8.76
CA SER A 122 -6.06 27.68 -7.97
C SER A 122 -6.00 29.01 -8.74
N GLU A 123 -6.35 30.11 -8.05
CA GLU A 123 -6.24 31.48 -8.57
C GLU A 123 -4.83 31.76 -9.09
N ASN A 124 -4.75 32.52 -10.20
CA ASN A 124 -3.55 32.67 -11.01
C ASN A 124 -2.43 33.42 -10.26
N GLY A 125 -1.20 32.87 -10.27
CA GLY A 125 0.03 33.68 -10.20
C GLY A 125 1.17 33.21 -9.28
N SER A 126 1.03 32.18 -8.45
CA SER A 126 2.08 31.87 -7.45
C SER A 126 3.15 30.90 -7.98
N GLU A 127 4.42 31.17 -7.66
CA GLU A 127 5.54 30.23 -7.86
C GLU A 127 5.27 28.86 -7.24
N LYS A 128 4.54 28.83 -6.12
CA LYS A 128 4.06 27.61 -5.45
C LYS A 128 3.21 26.72 -6.36
N LYS A 129 2.37 27.29 -7.24
CA LYS A 129 1.61 26.52 -8.23
C LYS A 129 2.53 25.86 -9.25
N ARG A 130 3.57 26.56 -9.71
CA ARG A 130 4.55 26.00 -10.65
C ARG A 130 5.32 24.83 -10.01
N GLU A 131 5.72 24.99 -8.76
CA GLU A 131 6.42 23.93 -8.02
C GLU A 131 5.52 22.70 -7.82
N ILE A 132 4.25 22.88 -7.40
CA ILE A 132 3.30 21.77 -7.26
C ILE A 132 3.07 21.06 -8.60
N VAL A 133 2.84 21.81 -9.69
CA VAL A 133 2.65 21.21 -11.03
C VAL A 133 3.89 20.47 -11.48
N LYS A 134 5.09 20.99 -11.20
CA LYS A 134 6.36 20.32 -11.48
C LYS A 134 6.46 19.01 -10.72
N GLN A 135 6.22 19.01 -9.41
CA GLN A 135 6.22 17.79 -8.58
C GLN A 135 5.20 16.76 -9.05
N ILE A 136 3.98 17.18 -9.41
CA ILE A 136 2.96 16.29 -9.97
C ILE A 136 3.45 15.69 -11.28
N THR A 137 4.00 16.49 -12.18
CA THR A 137 4.49 16.03 -13.49
C THR A 137 5.65 15.05 -13.33
N GLU A 138 6.60 15.34 -12.45
CA GLU A 138 7.72 14.45 -12.12
C GLU A 138 7.21 13.13 -11.52
N THR A 139 6.26 13.19 -10.59
CA THR A 139 5.64 11.99 -9.98
C THR A 139 4.88 11.16 -11.02
N MET A 140 4.08 11.79 -11.88
CA MET A 140 3.34 11.10 -12.94
C MET A 140 4.26 10.46 -13.97
N SER A 141 5.31 11.17 -14.38
CA SER A 141 6.34 10.64 -15.28
C SER A 141 7.06 9.43 -14.66
N HIS A 142 7.39 9.52 -13.37
CA HIS A 142 8.01 8.41 -12.65
C HIS A 142 7.08 7.19 -12.56
N ARG A 143 5.79 7.38 -12.24
CA ARG A 143 4.81 6.28 -12.21
C ARG A 143 4.62 5.63 -13.58
N ALA A 144 4.45 6.43 -14.63
CA ALA A 144 4.35 5.92 -16.00
C ALA A 144 5.60 5.14 -16.43
N HIS A 145 6.80 5.59 -16.01
CA HIS A 145 8.04 4.87 -16.27
C HIS A 145 8.08 3.51 -15.55
N LEU A 146 7.69 3.44 -14.27
CA LEU A 146 7.64 2.19 -13.51
C LEU A 146 6.62 1.21 -14.09
N ASP A 147 5.41 1.69 -14.38
CA ASP A 147 4.32 0.87 -14.93
C ASP A 147 4.71 0.31 -16.31
N GLY A 148 5.20 1.16 -17.21
CA GLY A 148 5.67 0.73 -18.54
C GLY A 148 6.88 -0.22 -18.48
N SER A 149 7.77 -0.04 -17.50
CA SER A 149 8.90 -0.96 -17.30
C SER A 149 8.42 -2.36 -16.89
N MET A 150 7.43 -2.44 -15.99
CA MET A 150 6.85 -3.72 -15.58
C MET A 150 6.13 -4.42 -16.72
N GLU A 151 5.38 -3.69 -17.54
CA GLU A 151 4.75 -4.23 -18.75
C GLU A 151 5.79 -4.78 -19.74
N LEU A 152 6.87 -4.04 -19.98
CA LEU A 152 7.95 -4.46 -20.87
C LEU A 152 8.65 -5.73 -20.36
N ILE A 153 8.92 -5.81 -19.05
CA ILE A 153 9.49 -7.00 -18.42
C ILE A 153 8.54 -8.19 -18.58
N GLY A 154 7.24 -7.99 -18.38
CA GLY A 154 6.23 -9.03 -18.59
C GLY A 154 6.22 -9.54 -20.03
N ALA A 155 6.23 -8.62 -21.00
CA ALA A 155 6.28 -8.95 -22.42
C ALA A 155 7.59 -9.66 -22.81
N PHE A 156 8.72 -9.27 -22.20
CA PHE A 156 10.02 -9.90 -22.44
C PHE A 156 10.09 -11.32 -21.88
N LEU A 157 9.59 -11.54 -20.65
CA LEU A 157 9.67 -12.84 -19.97
C LEU A 157 8.64 -13.85 -20.48
N TYR A 158 7.43 -13.39 -20.81
CA TYR A 158 6.30 -14.27 -21.10
C TYR A 158 5.69 -14.08 -22.50
N GLY A 159 6.24 -13.15 -23.29
CA GLY A 159 5.72 -12.78 -24.59
C GLY A 159 4.62 -11.71 -24.51
N PRO A 160 4.38 -10.97 -25.61
CA PRO A 160 3.45 -9.84 -25.65
C PRO A 160 1.99 -10.23 -25.40
N GLN A 161 1.63 -11.50 -25.63
CA GLN A 161 0.27 -12.00 -25.46
C GLN A 161 -0.04 -12.42 -24.01
N LYS A 162 0.95 -12.98 -23.31
CA LYS A 162 0.75 -13.56 -21.97
C LYS A 162 1.33 -12.71 -20.83
N GLY A 163 2.19 -11.75 -21.15
CA GLY A 163 2.85 -10.90 -20.14
C GLY A 163 1.85 -10.24 -19.19
N SER A 164 0.87 -9.52 -19.75
CA SER A 164 -0.16 -8.84 -18.93
C SER A 164 -1.02 -9.83 -18.14
N SER A 165 -1.49 -10.93 -18.74
CA SER A 165 -2.33 -11.91 -18.03
C SER A 165 -1.60 -12.61 -16.88
N ILE A 166 -0.29 -12.85 -17.02
CA ILE A 166 0.51 -13.49 -15.98
C ILE A 166 0.83 -12.48 -14.86
N LEU A 167 1.22 -11.25 -15.20
CA LEU A 167 1.54 -10.23 -14.20
C LEU A 167 0.33 -9.77 -13.38
N ASN A 168 -0.85 -9.74 -13.99
CA ASN A 168 -2.10 -9.38 -13.33
C ASN A 168 -2.83 -10.60 -12.73
N SER A 169 -2.22 -11.78 -12.73
CA SER A 169 -2.85 -12.96 -12.15
C SER A 169 -2.94 -12.83 -10.63
N VAL A 170 -4.10 -13.19 -10.09
CA VAL A 170 -4.37 -13.18 -8.66
C VAL A 170 -4.63 -14.61 -8.20
N ARG A 171 -4.07 -14.97 -7.04
CA ARG A 171 -4.24 -16.31 -6.47
C ARG A 171 -5.63 -16.47 -5.86
N GLU A 172 -6.07 -17.72 -5.77
CA GLU A 172 -7.33 -18.07 -5.11
C GLU A 172 -7.31 -17.66 -3.63
N PRO A 173 -8.47 -17.26 -3.06
CA PRO A 173 -8.58 -16.95 -1.64
C PRO A 173 -8.08 -18.09 -0.75
N GLY A 174 -7.38 -17.72 0.32
CA GLY A 174 -6.74 -18.65 1.26
C GLY A 174 -5.35 -19.12 0.85
N MET A 175 -4.85 -18.77 -0.34
CA MET A 175 -3.47 -19.06 -0.76
C MET A 175 -2.50 -17.95 -0.33
N SER A 176 -1.24 -18.31 -0.10
CA SER A 176 -0.18 -17.32 0.13
C SER A 176 0.13 -16.56 -1.16
N LEU A 177 0.50 -15.28 -1.06
CA LEU A 177 0.83 -14.43 -2.20
C LEU A 177 1.90 -15.04 -3.14
N VAL A 178 2.92 -15.65 -2.53
CA VAL A 178 3.98 -16.40 -3.23
C VAL A 178 4.31 -17.67 -2.46
N ASP A 179 4.90 -18.65 -3.14
CA ASP A 179 5.40 -19.88 -2.51
C ASP A 179 6.80 -19.68 -1.94
N ASP A 180 7.67 -18.99 -2.68
CA ASP A 180 9.03 -18.66 -2.27
C ASP A 180 9.22 -17.15 -2.03
N TRP A 181 9.16 -16.77 -0.76
CA TRP A 181 9.41 -15.41 -0.29
C TRP A 181 10.87 -14.96 -0.50
N GLY A 182 11.82 -15.89 -0.54
CA GLY A 182 13.22 -15.60 -0.85
C GLY A 182 13.38 -15.20 -2.32
N CYS A 183 12.73 -15.95 -3.22
CA CYS A 183 12.64 -15.62 -4.64
C CYS A 183 12.02 -14.22 -4.84
N LEU A 184 10.86 -13.95 -4.23
CA LEU A 184 10.21 -12.63 -4.32
C LEU A 184 11.13 -11.48 -3.92
N LYS A 185 11.81 -11.59 -2.76
CA LYS A 185 12.76 -10.58 -2.30
C LYS A 185 13.97 -10.44 -3.24
N SER A 186 14.50 -11.55 -3.75
CA SER A 186 15.61 -11.51 -4.70
C SER A 186 15.21 -10.86 -6.01
N THR A 187 14.01 -11.15 -6.53
CA THR A 187 13.49 -10.54 -7.75
C THR A 187 13.34 -9.04 -7.58
N TRP A 188 12.74 -8.58 -6.47
CA TRP A 188 12.62 -7.16 -6.16
C TRP A 188 13.98 -6.44 -6.07
N ARG A 189 14.96 -7.05 -5.39
CA ARG A 189 16.31 -6.48 -5.32
C ARG A 189 16.94 -6.33 -6.71
N LYS A 190 16.83 -7.34 -7.56
CA LYS A 190 17.37 -7.29 -8.93
C LYS A 190 16.68 -6.24 -9.78
N LEU A 191 15.35 -6.13 -9.69
CA LEU A 191 14.57 -5.12 -10.41
C LEU A 191 14.94 -3.70 -9.97
N ALA A 192 15.02 -3.46 -8.66
CA ALA A 192 15.45 -2.16 -8.13
C ALA A 192 16.86 -1.79 -8.61
N TRP A 193 17.80 -2.74 -8.59
CA TRP A 193 19.15 -2.53 -9.13
C TRP A 193 19.14 -2.22 -10.63
N LEU A 194 18.36 -2.94 -11.44
CA LEU A 194 18.26 -2.67 -12.88
C LEU A 194 17.71 -1.28 -13.16
N LEU A 195 16.69 -0.84 -12.44
CA LEU A 195 16.10 0.50 -12.58
C LEU A 195 17.08 1.62 -12.17
N VAL A 196 17.88 1.40 -11.13
CA VAL A 196 18.96 2.33 -10.73
C VAL A 196 20.09 2.38 -11.77
N MET A 197 20.47 1.25 -12.36
CA MET A 197 21.51 1.20 -13.39
C MET A 197 21.06 1.84 -14.71
N ALA A 198 19.79 1.64 -15.10
CA ALA A 198 19.21 2.26 -16.29
C ALA A 198 19.13 3.79 -16.16
N THR A 199 18.78 4.31 -14.98
CA THR A 199 18.71 5.76 -14.73
C THR A 199 20.10 6.42 -14.64
N THR A 200 21.12 5.70 -14.14
CA THR A 200 22.51 6.20 -14.13
C THR A 200 23.16 6.20 -15.51
N GLN A 201 22.82 5.26 -16.40
CA GLN A 201 23.25 5.31 -17.81
C GLN A 201 22.53 6.40 -18.63
N ALA A 202 21.26 6.70 -18.32
CA ALA A 202 20.52 7.77 -18.98
C ALA A 202 21.03 9.18 -18.60
N ASN A 203 21.58 9.35 -17.39
CA ASN A 203 22.12 10.62 -16.89
C ASN A 203 23.63 10.80 -17.13
N GLY A 204 24.15 10.29 -18.25
CA GLY A 204 25.46 10.62 -18.83
C GLY A 204 26.59 10.87 -17.83
N ILE A 205 27.43 9.86 -17.58
CA ILE A 205 28.76 10.08 -17.01
C ILE A 205 29.46 11.18 -17.84
N PRO A 206 29.90 12.31 -17.25
CA PRO A 206 30.67 13.30 -17.99
C PRO A 206 31.95 12.62 -18.48
N SER A 207 32.18 12.63 -19.79
CA SER A 207 33.42 12.14 -20.38
C SER A 207 34.61 12.81 -19.69
N ASN A 208 35.49 12.00 -19.10
CA ASN A 208 36.72 12.44 -18.45
C ASN A 208 37.45 13.49 -19.29
N ARG A 209 37.78 14.62 -18.64
CA ARG A 209 38.84 15.52 -19.10
C ARG A 209 40.13 14.72 -19.27
N GLY A 210 40.78 14.91 -20.40
CA GLY A 210 42.09 14.36 -20.69
C GLY A 210 43.12 14.77 -19.63
N TYR A 211 43.88 13.78 -19.18
CA TYR A 211 45.23 14.02 -18.69
C TYR A 211 46.16 13.83 -19.89
N SER A 212 46.71 14.94 -20.40
CA SER A 212 47.90 14.91 -21.22
C SER A 212 49.11 14.64 -20.31
N ALA A 213 50.03 13.81 -20.82
CA ALA A 213 51.33 13.53 -20.24
C ALA A 213 52.21 14.79 -20.11
#